data_AF-A0A817MFL1-F1
#
_entry.id   AF-A0A817MFL1-F1
#
_cell.length_a   1.000
_cell.length_b   1.000
_cell.length_c   1.000
_cell.angle_alpha   90.00
_cell.angle_beta   90.00
_cell.angle_gamma   90.00
#
_symmetry.space_group_name_H-M   'P 1'
#
loop_
_entity.id
_entity.type
_entity.pdbx_description
1 polymer ?
#
loop_
_entity_poly.entity_id
_entity_poly.type
_entity_poly.pdbx_seq_one_letter_code
_entity_poly.pdbx_strand_id
1 'polypeptide(L)'
;MGAIINRELKNRVRTINGIGHHKTVVRNDIRLITKIINQLDERWKIWESNENDHNEKKTTIRTSSITDDSEISSSTMNTSLTQNKNPIGFVSYNPLLKNITEYLVEECDAEEEELLGDTSTTNQNNSNTFEIDKELTKVLDRLILYLRVVHSVDYYNGTEYPQEDSMPNRCGVIHVRGAPLSSITHSELANFMQQFETRLKTYIDFHEKLDVDEALKLGTKNEDNEIEKFINANCQEIGKDKWSCPLSGKKFKGPEFVRKHILNKHQDKIDEVKKEVIYFNNYLYDPKRPQLPEHPSNRPGATPMGPNASGLPLPTPMAAQPLLTRTPIWPSMSVPPHSGPPGYYPNQFHQVRHPRPPFMYQGVGGPPSGPFHRPTSNRPLRSYEDLDAPNEM
;
A
#
# COMPACT_ATOMS: atom_id res chain seq x y z
N MET A 1 9.97 26.67 5.23
CA MET A 1 8.70 25.92 5.05
C MET A 1 7.55 26.87 5.37
N GLY A 2 6.62 27.08 4.44
CA GLY A 2 5.40 27.86 4.70
C GLY A 2 4.36 26.99 5.37
N ALA A 3 4.47 26.81 6.69
CA ALA A 3 3.51 26.02 7.45
C ALA A 3 2.14 26.73 7.50
N ILE A 4 1.06 25.97 7.35
CA ILE A 4 -0.33 26.45 7.41
C ILE A 4 -1.05 25.66 8.50
N ILE A 5 -1.98 26.31 9.20
CA ILE A 5 -2.80 25.70 10.25
C ILE A 5 -3.71 24.64 9.61
N ASN A 6 -3.57 23.39 10.02
CA ASN A 6 -4.47 22.32 9.60
C ASN A 6 -5.83 22.46 10.30
N ARG A 7 -6.92 22.36 9.55
CA ARG A 7 -8.29 22.44 10.10
C ARG A 7 -8.75 21.06 10.58
N GLU A 8 -9.67 21.05 11.54
CA GLU A 8 -10.29 19.82 12.01
C GLU A 8 -11.18 19.16 10.95
N LEU A 9 -11.32 17.82 11.05
CA LEU A 9 -12.19 17.03 10.18
C LEU A 9 -13.65 17.21 10.59
N LYS A 10 -14.44 17.87 9.74
CA LYS A 10 -15.88 18.11 10.00
C LYS A 10 -16.75 16.88 9.69
N ASN A 11 -16.52 16.21 8.56
CA ASN A 11 -17.31 15.06 8.10
C ASN A 11 -16.51 13.77 8.24
N ARG A 12 -16.48 13.24 9.47
CA ARG A 12 -15.77 11.99 9.81
C ARG A 12 -16.52 10.75 9.34
N VAL A 13 -17.84 10.74 9.47
CA VAL A 13 -18.69 9.63 9.00
C VAL A 13 -19.25 9.99 7.64
N ARG A 14 -19.00 9.14 6.64
CA ARG A 14 -19.44 9.34 5.25
C ARG A 14 -20.28 8.16 4.81
N THR A 15 -21.37 8.41 4.11
CA THR A 15 -22.29 7.34 3.68
C THR A 15 -21.98 6.88 2.25
N ILE A 16 -21.98 5.56 2.04
CA ILE A 16 -22.05 4.94 0.71
C ILE A 16 -23.50 4.63 0.32
N ASN A 17 -23.70 4.02 -0.85
CA ASN A 17 -25.01 3.58 -1.30
C ASN A 17 -25.66 2.60 -0.30
N GLY A 18 -26.98 2.70 -0.13
CA GLY A 18 -27.79 1.85 0.74
C GLY A 18 -27.83 0.37 0.35
N ILE A 19 -27.42 0.03 -0.88
CA ILE A 19 -27.30 -1.36 -1.41
C ILE A 19 -26.50 -2.26 -0.45
N GLY A 20 -25.53 -1.69 0.28
CA GLY A 20 -24.70 -2.44 1.24
C GLY A 20 -25.49 -3.12 2.38
N HIS A 21 -26.77 -2.79 2.59
CA HIS A 21 -27.62 -3.46 3.58
C HIS A 21 -28.27 -4.76 3.06
N HIS A 22 -28.22 -5.02 1.75
CA HIS A 22 -28.87 -6.20 1.17
C HIS A 22 -28.18 -7.49 1.62
N LYS A 23 -28.95 -8.48 2.05
CA LYS A 23 -28.47 -9.78 2.59
C LYS A 23 -27.34 -10.43 1.78
N THR A 24 -27.51 -10.55 0.47
CA THR A 24 -26.48 -11.15 -0.41
C THR A 24 -25.19 -10.33 -0.49
N VAL A 25 -25.30 -9.00 -0.43
CA VAL A 25 -24.13 -8.10 -0.43
C VAL A 25 -23.40 -8.21 0.90
N VAL A 26 -24.12 -8.21 2.02
CA VAL A 26 -23.54 -8.40 3.36
C VAL A 26 -22.79 -9.73 3.45
N ARG A 27 -23.37 -10.83 2.95
CA ARG A 27 -22.71 -12.15 2.94
C ARG A 27 -21.44 -12.14 2.08
N ASN A 28 -21.49 -11.55 0.89
CA ASN A 28 -20.32 -11.38 0.05
C ASN A 28 -19.24 -10.53 0.74
N ASP A 29 -19.63 -9.45 1.40
CA ASP A 29 -18.72 -8.55 2.11
C ASP A 29 -18.03 -9.27 3.28
N ILE A 30 -18.75 -10.12 4.04
CA ILE A 30 -18.15 -10.97 5.08
C ILE A 30 -17.06 -11.87 4.47
N ARG A 31 -17.33 -12.49 3.31
CA ARG A 31 -16.36 -13.33 2.61
C ARG A 31 -15.11 -12.55 2.20
N LEU A 32 -15.30 -11.35 1.66
CA LEU A 32 -14.18 -10.49 1.21
C LEU A 32 -13.36 -9.98 2.40
N ILE A 33 -14.01 -9.43 3.42
CA ILE A 33 -13.30 -8.91 4.61
C ILE A 33 -12.55 -10.03 5.32
N THR A 34 -13.14 -11.21 5.45
CA THR A 34 -12.47 -12.34 6.08
C THR A 34 -11.15 -12.68 5.37
N LYS A 35 -11.14 -12.69 4.03
CA LYS A 35 -9.90 -12.89 3.26
C LYS A 35 -8.88 -11.79 3.54
N ILE A 36 -9.31 -10.53 3.49
CA ILE A 36 -8.44 -9.35 3.71
C ILE A 36 -7.86 -9.38 5.13
N ILE A 37 -8.67 -9.65 6.15
CA ILE A 37 -8.23 -9.73 7.55
C ILE A 37 -7.16 -10.81 7.69
N ASN A 38 -7.37 -12.02 7.15
CA ASN A 38 -6.37 -13.07 7.26
C ASN A 38 -5.04 -12.68 6.61
N GLN A 39 -5.08 -12.10 5.41
CA GLN A 39 -3.88 -11.67 4.72
C GLN A 39 -3.13 -10.56 5.48
N LEU A 40 -3.86 -9.60 6.04
CA LEU A 40 -3.25 -8.53 6.82
C LEU A 40 -2.73 -9.03 8.18
N ASP A 41 -3.49 -9.88 8.87
CA ASP A 41 -3.08 -10.47 10.15
C ASP A 41 -1.81 -11.33 9.98
N GLU A 42 -1.71 -12.08 8.89
CA GLU A 42 -0.51 -12.86 8.52
C GLU A 42 0.67 -11.95 8.16
N ARG A 43 0.44 -10.93 7.32
CA ARG A 43 1.47 -9.96 6.91
C ARG A 43 2.08 -9.22 8.09
N TRP A 44 1.25 -8.80 9.04
CA TRP A 44 1.67 -8.06 10.22
C TRP A 44 1.96 -8.95 11.43
N LYS A 45 1.81 -10.28 11.29
CA LYS A 45 2.10 -11.28 12.33
C LYS A 45 1.42 -10.96 13.66
N ILE A 46 0.16 -10.49 13.62
CA ILE A 46 -0.57 -9.98 14.80
C ILE A 46 -0.84 -11.10 15.80
N TRP A 47 -1.17 -12.29 15.30
CA TRP A 47 -1.62 -13.42 16.10
C TRP A 47 -0.61 -14.59 16.14
N GLU A 48 0.70 -14.31 16.15
CA GLU A 48 1.70 -15.36 16.29
C GLU A 48 1.49 -16.14 17.60
N SER A 49 1.32 -17.46 17.49
CA SER A 49 1.30 -18.34 18.64
C SER A 49 2.67 -18.27 19.32
N ASN A 50 2.73 -17.74 20.55
CA ASN A 50 3.86 -18.03 21.42
C ASN A 50 3.93 -19.56 21.55
N GLU A 51 4.95 -20.20 20.97
CA GLU A 51 5.17 -21.65 21.09
C GLU A 51 5.25 -22.11 22.57
N ASN A 52 5.39 -21.17 23.51
CA ASN A 52 5.39 -21.41 24.95
C ASN A 52 4.01 -21.72 25.56
N ASP A 53 2.88 -21.34 24.92
CA ASP A 53 1.52 -21.56 25.48
C ASP A 53 0.90 -22.90 25.04
N HIS A 54 1.51 -23.63 24.10
CA HIS A 54 1.00 -24.90 23.61
C HIS A 54 1.23 -26.09 24.56
N ASN A 55 2.02 -25.91 25.64
CA ASN A 55 2.27 -26.98 26.61
C ASN A 55 1.17 -27.12 27.68
N GLU A 56 0.36 -26.10 27.95
CA GLU A 56 -0.71 -26.21 28.98
C GLU A 56 -2.04 -26.73 28.43
N LYS A 57 -2.35 -26.51 27.14
CA LYS A 57 -3.64 -26.91 26.56
C LYS A 57 -3.68 -28.34 26.01
N LYS A 58 -2.54 -29.03 25.94
CA LYS A 58 -2.46 -30.42 25.44
C LYS A 58 -2.88 -31.46 26.50
N THR A 59 -3.02 -31.05 27.77
CA THR A 59 -3.27 -31.96 28.91
C THR A 59 -4.75 -32.20 29.17
N THR A 60 -5.67 -31.36 28.65
CA THR A 60 -7.10 -31.44 28.99
C THR A 60 -7.94 -32.27 28.00
N ILE A 61 -7.39 -32.66 26.84
CA ILE A 61 -8.15 -33.36 25.79
C ILE A 61 -7.82 -34.88 25.73
N ARG A 62 -6.90 -35.38 26.58
CA ARG A 62 -6.42 -36.77 26.53
C ARG A 62 -7.08 -37.75 27.53
N THR A 63 -8.35 -37.57 27.86
CA THR A 63 -9.13 -38.58 28.59
C THR A 63 -10.46 -38.89 27.90
N SER A 64 -10.39 -39.61 26.79
CA SER A 64 -11.38 -40.61 26.41
C SER A 64 -10.87 -41.43 25.22
N SER A 65 -11.14 -42.74 25.27
CA SER A 65 -10.88 -43.79 24.28
C SER A 65 -9.43 -44.31 24.14
N ILE A 66 -9.12 -45.26 25.02
CA ILE A 66 -8.23 -46.41 24.78
C ILE A 66 -8.84 -47.29 23.69
N THR A 67 -8.06 -47.66 22.67
CA THR A 67 -7.82 -49.06 22.22
C THR A 67 -6.61 -49.10 21.28
N ASP A 68 -5.74 -50.08 21.52
CA ASP A 68 -4.48 -50.40 20.84
C ASP A 68 -4.61 -50.76 19.34
N ASP A 69 -3.59 -50.48 18.51
CA ASP A 69 -2.50 -51.42 18.20
C ASP A 69 -1.68 -51.05 16.93
N SER A 70 -0.35 -51.18 17.09
CA SER A 70 0.67 -51.56 16.10
C SER A 70 1.29 -50.55 15.11
N GLU A 71 2.63 -50.65 15.11
CA GLU A 71 3.69 -49.89 14.45
C GLU A 71 3.75 -50.08 12.92
N ILE A 72 4.41 -49.15 12.20
CA ILE A 72 5.62 -49.39 11.37
C ILE A 72 6.06 -48.12 10.59
N SER A 73 7.27 -47.67 10.93
CA SER A 73 8.39 -47.19 10.09
C SER A 73 8.25 -46.02 9.10
N SER A 74 8.85 -44.90 9.53
CA SER A 74 9.84 -44.06 8.82
C SER A 74 10.03 -44.21 7.30
N SER A 75 9.85 -43.11 6.56
CA SER A 75 10.86 -42.62 5.60
C SER A 75 10.58 -41.18 5.14
N THR A 76 11.60 -40.34 5.37
CA THR A 76 12.11 -39.24 4.55
C THR A 76 11.29 -38.80 3.32
N MET A 77 10.95 -37.52 3.23
CA MET A 77 11.31 -36.64 2.09
C MET A 77 11.01 -35.18 2.44
N ASN A 78 12.06 -34.36 2.38
CA ASN A 78 11.98 -32.90 2.29
C ASN A 78 11.27 -32.54 0.98
N THR A 79 10.28 -31.65 1.03
CA THR A 79 9.82 -30.93 -0.17
C THR A 79 9.40 -29.52 0.24
N SER A 80 10.31 -28.59 -0.08
CA SER A 80 10.06 -27.18 -0.31
C SER A 80 8.95 -27.01 -1.35
N LEU A 81 7.80 -26.45 -0.94
CA LEU A 81 6.74 -26.01 -1.83
C LEU A 81 6.09 -24.75 -1.27
N THR A 82 6.44 -23.63 -1.88
CA THR A 82 5.59 -22.45 -2.00
C THR A 82 4.24 -22.85 -2.60
N GLN A 83 3.21 -22.98 -1.77
CA GLN A 83 1.83 -23.07 -2.23
C GLN A 83 0.95 -22.25 -1.29
N ASN A 84 0.70 -21.02 -1.70
CA ASN A 84 -0.39 -20.20 -1.18
C ASN A 84 -1.71 -20.80 -1.69
N LYS A 85 -2.13 -21.91 -1.07
CA LYS A 85 -3.43 -22.54 -1.23
C LYS A 85 -3.80 -23.18 0.10
N ASN A 86 -4.12 -22.35 1.09
CA ASN A 86 -4.99 -22.84 2.14
C ASN A 86 -6.39 -22.97 1.53
N PRO A 87 -6.96 -24.18 1.40
CA PRO A 87 -8.38 -24.31 1.11
C PRO A 87 -9.15 -23.63 2.24
N ILE A 88 -10.45 -23.40 2.02
CA ILE A 88 -11.40 -22.60 2.82
C ILE A 88 -11.54 -23.03 4.33
N GLY A 89 -10.64 -23.84 4.86
CA GLY A 89 -10.41 -24.02 6.30
C GLY A 89 -9.58 -22.88 6.89
N PHE A 90 -10.27 -21.81 7.32
CA PHE A 90 -9.70 -20.70 8.07
C PHE A 90 -9.22 -21.14 9.45
N VAL A 91 -7.98 -21.60 9.60
CA VAL A 91 -7.36 -21.72 10.93
C VAL A 91 -6.73 -20.37 11.26
N SER A 92 -7.56 -19.43 11.73
CA SER A 92 -7.12 -18.14 12.25
C SER A 92 -7.23 -18.13 13.77
N TYR A 93 -6.22 -17.60 14.45
CA TYR A 93 -6.26 -17.37 15.90
C TYR A 93 -7.06 -16.11 16.27
N ASN A 94 -7.47 -15.32 15.27
CA ASN A 94 -8.32 -14.16 15.48
C ASN A 94 -9.72 -14.62 15.95
N PRO A 95 -10.16 -14.22 17.17
CA PRO A 95 -11.44 -14.65 17.73
C PRO A 95 -12.64 -14.21 16.89
N LEU A 96 -12.52 -13.14 16.10
CA LEU A 96 -13.60 -12.66 15.22
C LEU A 96 -13.85 -13.56 14.02
N LEU A 97 -12.87 -14.37 13.63
CA LEU A 97 -12.96 -15.29 12.50
C LEU A 97 -13.37 -16.70 12.92
N LYS A 98 -13.50 -16.96 14.22
CA LYS A 98 -13.98 -18.25 14.73
C LYS A 98 -15.41 -18.50 14.21
N ASN A 99 -15.62 -19.66 13.60
CA ASN A 99 -16.91 -20.09 13.05
C ASN A 99 -17.49 -19.16 11.96
N ILE A 100 -16.66 -18.33 11.33
CA ILE A 100 -17.17 -17.38 10.32
C ILE A 100 -17.80 -18.07 9.11
N THR A 101 -17.40 -19.32 8.84
CA THR A 101 -17.94 -20.15 7.76
C THR A 101 -19.41 -20.50 7.95
N GLU A 102 -19.91 -20.56 9.18
CA GLU A 102 -21.34 -20.82 9.47
C GLU A 102 -22.22 -19.71 8.86
N TYR A 103 -21.79 -18.46 8.91
CA TYR A 103 -22.51 -17.31 8.34
C TYR A 103 -22.40 -17.20 6.80
N LEU A 104 -21.49 -17.96 6.18
CA LEU A 104 -21.26 -17.95 4.73
C LEU A 104 -22.08 -19.00 3.99
N VAL A 105 -22.59 -20.01 4.70
CA VAL A 105 -23.48 -21.02 4.11
C VAL A 105 -24.88 -20.41 3.99
N GLU A 106 -25.46 -20.50 2.81
CA GLU A 106 -26.88 -20.23 2.62
C GLU A 106 -27.65 -21.46 3.08
N GLU A 107 -28.23 -21.39 4.29
CA GLU A 107 -29.28 -22.30 4.70
C GLU A 107 -30.51 -21.99 3.84
N CYS A 108 -30.59 -22.65 2.69
CA CYS A 108 -31.80 -22.72 1.89
C CYS A 108 -32.49 -24.03 2.26
N ASP A 109 -33.73 -23.97 2.72
CA ASP A 109 -34.62 -25.12 2.90
C ASP A 109 -35.05 -25.64 1.52
N ALA A 110 -34.07 -26.11 0.74
CA ALA A 110 -34.26 -26.58 -0.64
C ALA A 110 -35.19 -27.80 -0.70
N GLU A 111 -35.25 -28.58 0.39
CA GLU A 111 -36.17 -29.71 0.53
C GLU A 111 -37.64 -29.23 0.66
N GLU A 112 -37.89 -28.09 1.31
CA GLU A 112 -39.25 -27.54 1.46
C GLU A 112 -39.75 -26.91 0.15
N GLU A 113 -38.88 -26.20 -0.60
CA GLU A 113 -39.22 -25.67 -1.93
C GLU A 113 -39.49 -26.78 -2.96
N GLU A 114 -38.75 -27.89 -2.92
CA GLU A 114 -38.98 -29.03 -3.82
C GLU A 114 -40.28 -29.78 -3.45
N LEU A 115 -40.59 -29.91 -2.14
CA LEU A 115 -41.80 -30.55 -1.64
C LEU A 115 -43.07 -29.74 -1.94
N LEU A 116 -42.98 -28.40 -1.99
CA LEU A 116 -44.08 -27.49 -2.31
C LEU A 116 -44.43 -27.42 -3.81
N GLY A 117 -43.67 -28.11 -4.67
CA GLY A 117 -44.05 -28.50 -6.04
C GLY A 117 -44.99 -27.54 -6.76
N ASP A 118 -44.44 -26.45 -7.32
CA ASP A 118 -44.99 -25.59 -8.38
C ASP A 118 -46.53 -25.61 -8.52
N THR A 119 -47.25 -25.20 -7.48
CA THR A 119 -48.70 -25.00 -7.52
C THR A 119 -49.03 -23.52 -7.36
N SER A 120 -48.63 -22.71 -8.34
CA SER A 120 -49.52 -21.70 -8.95
C SER A 120 -48.78 -20.84 -9.98
N THR A 121 -49.28 -20.90 -11.21
CA THR A 121 -49.10 -19.90 -12.28
C THR A 121 -49.75 -18.54 -11.93
N THR A 122 -49.57 -18.04 -10.71
CA THR A 122 -50.05 -16.74 -10.25
C THR A 122 -49.13 -16.19 -9.16
N ASN A 123 -47.90 -15.85 -9.57
CA ASN A 123 -47.15 -14.65 -9.20
C ASN A 123 -45.68 -14.89 -9.58
N GLN A 124 -45.29 -14.49 -10.79
CA GLN A 124 -43.89 -14.12 -11.07
C GLN A 124 -43.52 -12.80 -10.35
N ASN A 125 -43.94 -12.69 -9.09
CA ASN A 125 -43.52 -11.71 -8.13
C ASN A 125 -42.79 -12.49 -7.03
N ASN A 126 -41.72 -13.23 -7.40
CA ASN A 126 -40.57 -13.31 -6.51
C ASN A 126 -40.04 -11.88 -6.41
N SER A 127 -40.74 -11.11 -5.58
CA SER A 127 -40.47 -9.72 -5.33
C SER A 127 -39.03 -9.66 -4.86
N ASN A 128 -38.19 -8.96 -5.63
CA ASN A 128 -36.87 -8.49 -5.23
C ASN A 128 -37.03 -7.58 -4.00
N THR A 129 -37.46 -8.17 -2.88
CA THR A 129 -37.66 -7.51 -1.61
C THR A 129 -36.29 -7.25 -1.04
N PHE A 130 -36.09 -6.00 -0.62
CA PHE A 130 -34.84 -5.60 0.02
C PHE A 130 -34.77 -6.22 1.41
N GLU A 131 -34.19 -7.43 1.52
CA GLU A 131 -34.07 -8.16 2.78
C GLU A 131 -32.82 -7.70 3.56
N ILE A 132 -33.03 -7.35 4.83
CA ILE A 132 -31.97 -6.93 5.75
C ILE A 132 -31.86 -7.95 6.88
N ASP A 133 -30.74 -8.67 6.90
CA ASP A 133 -30.40 -9.57 7.99
C ASP A 133 -29.58 -8.84 9.06
N LYS A 134 -30.18 -8.65 10.24
CA LYS A 134 -29.55 -7.93 11.36
C LYS A 134 -28.42 -8.72 12.01
N GLU A 135 -28.43 -10.05 11.96
CA GLU A 135 -27.41 -10.89 12.59
C GLU A 135 -26.14 -10.90 11.75
N LEU A 136 -26.29 -11.13 10.43
CA LEU A 136 -25.18 -11.00 9.48
C LEU A 136 -24.59 -9.59 9.51
N THR A 137 -25.42 -8.56 9.63
CA THR A 137 -24.97 -7.18 9.73
C THR A 137 -24.07 -6.96 10.97
N LYS A 138 -24.44 -7.51 12.14
CA LYS A 138 -23.62 -7.40 13.37
C LYS A 138 -22.27 -8.10 13.22
N VAL A 139 -22.24 -9.25 12.56
CA VAL A 139 -20.99 -9.97 12.28
C VAL A 139 -20.11 -9.14 11.37
N LEU A 140 -20.66 -8.63 10.26
CA LEU A 140 -19.95 -7.79 9.32
C LEU A 140 -19.38 -6.52 9.98
N ASP A 141 -20.15 -5.86 10.85
CA ASP A 141 -19.74 -4.62 11.51
C ASP A 141 -18.53 -4.83 12.42
N ARG A 142 -18.46 -5.96 13.14
CA ARG A 142 -17.27 -6.29 13.96
C ARG A 142 -16.02 -6.44 13.10
N LEU A 143 -16.15 -7.08 11.93
CA LEU A 143 -15.04 -7.26 11.00
C LEU A 143 -14.61 -5.93 10.37
N ILE A 144 -15.55 -5.08 9.97
CA ILE A 144 -15.24 -3.73 9.45
C ILE A 144 -14.54 -2.88 10.51
N LEU A 145 -15.03 -2.91 11.75
CA LEU A 145 -14.43 -2.16 12.85
C LEU A 145 -13.03 -2.67 13.17
N TYR A 146 -12.81 -3.99 13.20
CA TYR A 146 -11.48 -4.57 13.35
C TYR A 146 -10.53 -4.07 12.26
N LEU A 147 -10.94 -4.19 11.00
CA LEU A 147 -10.16 -3.75 9.85
C LEU A 147 -9.84 -2.24 9.91
N ARG A 148 -10.79 -1.41 10.37
CA ARG A 148 -10.62 0.04 10.48
C ARG A 148 -9.73 0.47 11.63
N VAL A 149 -9.87 -0.16 12.80
CA VAL A 149 -9.16 0.24 14.04
C VAL A 149 -7.76 -0.35 14.10
N VAL A 150 -7.59 -1.61 13.69
CA VAL A 150 -6.32 -2.34 13.78
C VAL A 150 -5.45 -2.06 12.55
N HIS A 151 -6.02 -2.24 11.36
CA HIS A 151 -5.27 -2.15 10.10
C HIS A 151 -5.38 -0.79 9.40
N SER A 152 -6.12 0.16 9.96
CA SER A 152 -6.35 1.50 9.36
C SER A 152 -6.92 1.44 7.93
N VAL A 153 -7.72 0.41 7.62
CA VAL A 153 -8.36 0.23 6.31
C VAL A 153 -9.84 0.60 6.38
N ASP A 154 -10.25 1.55 5.54
CA ASP A 154 -11.64 1.96 5.37
C ASP A 154 -12.31 1.09 4.31
N TYR A 155 -13.05 0.08 4.77
CA TYR A 155 -13.59 -0.98 3.93
C TYR A 155 -14.46 -0.46 2.79
N TYR A 156 -15.47 0.37 3.08
CA TYR A 156 -16.44 0.80 2.10
C TYR A 156 -15.88 1.83 1.09
N ASN A 157 -14.85 2.58 1.49
CA ASN A 157 -14.09 3.41 0.57
C ASN A 157 -13.11 2.58 -0.28
N GLY A 158 -12.56 1.51 0.30
CA GLY A 158 -11.49 0.70 -0.28
C GLY A 158 -10.14 1.41 -0.21
N THR A 159 -9.84 2.05 0.92
CA THR A 159 -8.60 2.84 1.09
C THR A 159 -7.95 2.56 2.44
N GLU A 160 -6.64 2.34 2.42
CA GLU A 160 -5.79 2.24 3.61
C GLU A 160 -5.26 3.62 4.00
N TYR A 161 -5.10 3.85 5.29
CA TYR A 161 -4.43 5.02 5.86
C TYR A 161 -3.12 4.59 6.57
N PRO A 162 -2.02 4.29 5.85
CA PRO A 162 -0.87 3.58 6.42
C PRO A 162 -0.16 4.33 7.56
N GLN A 163 -0.16 5.66 7.50
CA GLN A 163 0.50 6.53 8.49
C GLN A 163 -0.50 7.23 9.41
N GLU A 164 -1.73 6.69 9.52
CA GLU A 164 -2.74 7.28 10.38
C GLU A 164 -2.29 7.38 11.84
N ASP A 165 -1.41 6.48 12.28
CA ASP A 165 -0.77 6.53 13.60
C ASP A 165 0.01 7.85 13.83
N SER A 166 0.79 8.29 12.84
CA SER A 166 1.60 9.50 12.97
C SER A 166 0.84 10.79 12.65
N MET A 167 -0.40 10.70 12.17
CA MET A 167 -1.21 11.85 11.79
C MET A 167 -1.95 12.46 12.99
N PRO A 168 -2.24 13.79 12.99
CA PRO A 168 -2.94 14.45 14.10
C PRO A 168 -4.30 13.84 14.46
N ASN A 169 -5.01 13.30 13.46
CA ASN A 169 -6.33 12.67 13.65
C ASN A 169 -6.20 11.15 13.52
N ARG A 170 -6.00 10.48 14.65
CA ARG A 170 -6.04 9.01 14.77
C ARG A 170 -7.47 8.53 14.50
N CYS A 171 -7.64 7.50 13.67
CA CYS A 171 -8.95 6.99 13.26
C CYS A 171 -9.89 8.11 12.75
N GLY A 172 -9.44 8.85 11.74
CA GLY A 172 -10.09 10.06 11.22
C GLY A 172 -11.46 9.82 10.58
N VAL A 173 -11.46 9.44 9.30
CA VAL A 173 -12.67 9.24 8.48
C VAL A 173 -13.02 7.75 8.40
N ILE A 174 -14.32 7.45 8.38
CA ILE A 174 -14.88 6.12 8.15
C ILE A 174 -16.08 6.22 7.20
N HIS A 175 -16.18 5.29 6.25
CA HIS A 175 -17.35 5.13 5.41
C HIS A 175 -18.32 4.10 5.98
N VAL A 176 -19.61 4.41 5.97
CA VAL A 176 -20.70 3.58 6.51
C VAL A 176 -21.79 3.41 5.46
N ARG A 177 -22.64 2.39 5.62
CA ARG A 177 -23.77 2.16 4.72
C ARG A 177 -24.80 3.30 4.83
N GLY A 178 -25.27 3.82 3.70
CA GLY A 178 -26.33 4.84 3.65
C GLY A 178 -27.72 4.25 3.89
N ALA A 179 -28.75 5.09 3.91
CA ALA A 179 -30.13 4.64 4.16
C ALA A 179 -30.53 3.47 3.21
N PRO A 180 -31.19 2.42 3.73
CA PRO A 180 -31.56 1.25 2.92
C PRO A 180 -32.50 1.64 1.77
N LEU A 181 -32.37 0.95 0.64
CA LEU A 181 -33.22 1.19 -0.52
C LEU A 181 -34.55 0.44 -0.38
N SER A 182 -35.60 0.91 -1.06
CA SER A 182 -36.91 0.25 -1.06
C SER A 182 -36.98 -0.97 -1.97
N SER A 183 -36.24 -0.94 -3.09
CA SER A 183 -36.21 -1.99 -4.10
C SER A 183 -34.90 -1.93 -4.88
N ILE A 184 -34.40 -3.08 -5.32
CA ILE A 184 -33.17 -3.17 -6.12
C ILE A 184 -33.31 -4.25 -7.19
N THR A 185 -32.69 -4.06 -8.35
CA THR A 185 -32.64 -5.09 -9.38
C THR A 185 -31.44 -6.03 -9.19
N HIS A 186 -31.56 -7.28 -9.64
CA HIS A 186 -30.47 -8.26 -9.53
C HIS A 186 -29.21 -7.84 -10.30
N SER A 187 -29.38 -7.16 -11.45
CA SER A 187 -28.26 -6.65 -12.24
C SER A 187 -27.50 -5.52 -11.53
N GLU A 188 -28.20 -4.58 -10.88
CA GLU A 188 -27.57 -3.53 -10.06
C GLU A 188 -26.78 -4.12 -8.89
N LEU A 189 -27.32 -5.17 -8.26
CA LEU A 189 -26.68 -5.87 -7.16
C LEU A 189 -25.37 -6.54 -7.60
N ALA A 190 -25.40 -7.31 -8.68
CA ALA A 190 -24.23 -7.97 -9.23
C ALA A 190 -23.16 -6.96 -9.67
N ASN A 191 -23.58 -5.87 -10.34
CA ASN A 191 -22.69 -4.80 -10.76
C ASN A 191 -22.03 -4.11 -9.56
N PHE A 192 -22.80 -3.84 -8.50
CA PHE A 192 -22.28 -3.25 -7.27
C PHE A 192 -21.19 -4.13 -6.65
N MET A 193 -21.45 -5.44 -6.49
CA MET A 193 -20.50 -6.40 -5.94
C MET A 193 -19.21 -6.49 -6.77
N GLN A 194 -19.34 -6.58 -8.10
CA GLN A 194 -18.17 -6.69 -8.99
C GLN A 194 -17.31 -5.42 -9.00
N GLN A 195 -17.94 -4.25 -9.00
CA GLN A 195 -17.23 -2.96 -8.90
C GLN A 195 -16.54 -2.82 -7.55
N PHE A 196 -17.20 -3.26 -6.48
CA PHE A 196 -16.66 -3.22 -5.13
C PHE A 196 -15.45 -4.14 -4.97
N GLU A 197 -15.57 -5.40 -5.41
CA GLU A 197 -14.46 -6.36 -5.40
C GLU A 197 -13.28 -5.85 -6.22
N THR A 198 -13.53 -5.24 -7.38
CA THR A 198 -12.46 -4.67 -8.23
C THR A 198 -11.68 -3.56 -7.52
N ARG A 199 -12.32 -2.76 -6.68
CA ARG A 199 -11.63 -1.76 -5.85
C ARG A 199 -10.76 -2.42 -4.76
N LEU A 200 -11.22 -3.53 -4.20
CA LEU A 200 -10.52 -4.26 -3.15
C LEU A 200 -9.46 -5.25 -3.65
N LYS A 201 -9.38 -5.52 -4.96
CA LYS A 201 -8.42 -6.48 -5.55
C LYS A 201 -6.99 -6.31 -5.07
N THR A 202 -6.53 -5.08 -4.88
CA THR A 202 -5.15 -4.82 -4.42
C THR A 202 -4.84 -5.38 -3.03
N TYR A 203 -5.87 -5.55 -2.20
CA TYR A 203 -5.75 -6.16 -0.87
C TYR A 203 -5.96 -7.67 -0.92
N ILE A 204 -6.81 -8.16 -1.84
CA ILE A 204 -7.12 -9.58 -2.00
C ILE A 204 -5.98 -10.34 -2.69
N ASP A 205 -5.33 -9.75 -3.68
CA ASP A 205 -4.27 -10.38 -4.48
C ASP A 205 -2.88 -9.87 -4.09
N PHE A 206 -2.65 -9.63 -2.80
CA PHE A 206 -1.38 -9.06 -2.34
C PHE A 206 -0.19 -9.95 -2.72
N HIS A 207 0.72 -9.40 -3.54
CA HIS A 207 1.97 -10.04 -3.95
C HIS A 207 3.14 -9.26 -3.36
N GLU A 208 3.79 -9.83 -2.34
CA GLU A 208 4.81 -9.11 -1.56
C GLU A 208 6.10 -8.87 -2.35
N LYS A 209 6.50 -9.81 -3.21
CA LYS A 209 7.77 -9.77 -3.94
C LYS A 209 7.60 -10.31 -5.34
N LEU A 210 8.21 -9.71 -6.35
CA LEU A 210 8.22 -10.23 -7.72
C LEU A 210 8.75 -11.68 -7.76
N ASP A 211 8.30 -12.46 -8.75
CA ASP A 211 8.79 -13.81 -8.94
C ASP A 211 10.30 -13.84 -9.26
N VAL A 212 10.97 -14.94 -8.89
CA VAL A 212 12.43 -15.07 -8.97
C VAL A 212 12.91 -14.95 -10.42
N ASP A 213 12.18 -15.57 -11.36
CA ASP A 213 12.53 -15.56 -12.77
C ASP A 213 12.42 -14.17 -13.40
N GLU A 214 11.43 -13.38 -12.95
CA GLU A 214 11.28 -11.99 -13.38
C GLU A 214 12.34 -11.08 -12.76
N ALA A 215 12.65 -11.30 -11.48
CA ALA A 215 13.70 -10.56 -10.78
C ALA A 215 15.09 -10.81 -11.40
N LEU A 216 15.38 -12.05 -11.83
CA LEU A 216 16.62 -12.38 -12.54
C LEU A 216 16.74 -11.62 -13.87
N LYS A 217 15.64 -11.47 -14.63
CA LYS A 217 15.62 -10.67 -15.86
C LYS A 217 15.89 -9.18 -15.61
N LEU A 218 15.50 -8.67 -14.44
CA LEU A 218 15.79 -7.30 -13.99
C LEU A 218 17.23 -7.12 -13.49
N GLY A 219 18.00 -8.21 -13.33
CA GLY A 219 19.41 -8.18 -12.98
C GLY A 219 19.69 -8.19 -11.48
N THR A 220 18.99 -9.04 -10.71
CA THR A 220 19.33 -9.28 -9.30
C THR A 220 20.80 -9.68 -9.12
N LYS A 221 21.42 -9.18 -8.05
CA LYS A 221 22.81 -9.43 -7.72
C LYS A 221 22.93 -10.58 -6.72
N ASN A 222 23.94 -11.42 -6.88
CA ASN A 222 24.28 -12.44 -5.89
C ASN A 222 25.29 -11.89 -4.89
N GLU A 223 25.06 -12.15 -3.60
CA GLU A 223 25.90 -11.64 -2.51
C GLU A 223 27.36 -12.09 -2.66
N ASP A 224 27.60 -13.39 -2.85
CA ASP A 224 28.96 -13.94 -2.96
C ASP A 224 29.73 -13.36 -4.15
N ASN A 225 29.08 -13.22 -5.30
CA ASN A 225 29.69 -12.67 -6.51
C ASN A 225 30.11 -11.20 -6.31
N GLU A 226 29.32 -10.40 -5.61
CA GLU A 226 29.65 -8.99 -5.35
C GLU A 226 30.73 -8.86 -4.26
N ILE A 227 30.76 -9.74 -3.27
CA ILE A 227 31.85 -9.82 -2.29
C ILE A 227 33.17 -10.19 -2.99
N GLU A 228 33.15 -11.17 -3.91
CA GLU A 228 34.34 -11.53 -4.67
C GLU A 228 34.83 -10.40 -5.58
N LYS A 229 33.91 -9.70 -6.26
CA LYS A 229 34.25 -8.47 -7.01
C LYS A 229 34.87 -7.42 -6.10
N PHE A 230 34.35 -7.23 -4.89
CA PHE A 230 34.89 -6.28 -3.92
C PHE A 230 36.30 -6.68 -3.45
N ILE A 231 36.53 -7.95 -3.13
CA ILE A 231 37.85 -8.46 -2.72
C ILE A 231 38.85 -8.28 -3.87
N ASN A 232 38.47 -8.62 -5.10
CA ASN A 232 39.32 -8.50 -6.27
C ASN A 232 39.66 -7.04 -6.59
N ALA A 233 38.69 -6.13 -6.52
CA ALA A 233 38.92 -4.70 -6.71
C ALA A 233 39.87 -4.10 -5.66
N ASN A 234 39.85 -4.63 -4.44
CA ASN A 234 40.72 -4.24 -3.33
C ASN A 234 42.01 -5.09 -3.23
N CYS A 235 42.31 -5.91 -4.24
CA CYS A 235 43.54 -6.68 -4.36
C CYS A 235 44.35 -6.17 -5.55
N GLN A 236 45.24 -5.20 -5.31
CA GLN A 236 46.00 -4.55 -6.37
C GLN A 236 47.42 -5.10 -6.47
N GLU A 237 47.82 -5.51 -7.68
CA GLU A 237 49.18 -5.92 -7.99
C GLU A 237 50.05 -4.68 -8.25
N ILE A 238 51.04 -4.43 -7.37
CA ILE A 238 52.02 -3.34 -7.54
C ILE A 238 53.21 -3.81 -8.38
N GLY A 239 53.51 -5.11 -8.34
CA GLY A 239 54.54 -5.74 -9.14
C GLY A 239 54.64 -7.23 -8.80
N LYS A 240 55.59 -7.93 -9.43
CA LYS A 240 55.80 -9.37 -9.20
C LYS A 240 55.97 -9.68 -7.71
N ASP A 241 55.13 -10.59 -7.20
CA ASP A 241 55.05 -11.00 -5.79
C ASP A 241 54.83 -9.86 -4.79
N LYS A 242 54.26 -8.73 -5.24
CA LYS A 242 53.97 -7.56 -4.42
C LYS A 242 52.54 -7.09 -4.66
N TRP A 243 51.67 -7.48 -3.74
CA TRP A 243 50.25 -7.15 -3.71
C TRP A 243 49.96 -6.12 -2.64
N SER A 244 48.90 -5.33 -2.79
CA SER A 244 48.49 -4.35 -1.79
C SER A 244 46.99 -4.23 -1.65
N CYS A 245 46.56 -3.89 -0.42
CA CYS A 245 45.17 -3.64 -0.10
C CYS A 245 44.93 -2.12 0.07
N PRO A 246 44.19 -1.45 -0.83
CA PRO A 246 43.91 -0.01 -0.75
C PRO A 246 43.22 0.42 0.55
N LEU A 247 42.40 -0.47 1.13
CA LEU A 247 41.67 -0.20 2.38
C LEU A 247 42.58 0.03 3.60
N SER A 248 43.82 -0.47 3.56
CA SER A 248 44.74 -0.40 4.71
C SER A 248 46.17 -0.02 4.37
N GLY A 249 46.52 0.05 3.08
CA GLY A 249 47.89 0.30 2.60
C GLY A 249 48.90 -0.82 2.85
N LYS A 250 48.48 -1.95 3.44
CA LYS A 250 49.38 -3.09 3.72
C LYS A 250 49.78 -3.81 2.43
N LYS A 251 51.06 -4.17 2.35
CA LYS A 251 51.65 -4.92 1.24
C LYS A 251 51.80 -6.39 1.61
N PHE A 252 51.57 -7.28 0.64
CA PHE A 252 51.54 -8.72 0.79
C PHE A 252 52.32 -9.40 -0.33
N LYS A 253 52.71 -10.67 -0.09
CA LYS A 253 53.47 -11.48 -1.06
C LYS A 253 52.59 -12.21 -2.10
N GLY A 254 51.28 -12.20 -1.92
CA GLY A 254 50.34 -12.92 -2.80
C GLY A 254 48.89 -12.47 -2.59
N PRO A 255 48.00 -12.74 -3.56
CA PRO A 255 46.60 -12.29 -3.52
C PRO A 255 45.79 -13.00 -2.43
N GLU A 256 46.09 -14.28 -2.15
CA GLU A 256 45.43 -15.06 -1.09
C GLU A 256 45.60 -14.43 0.30
N PHE A 257 46.77 -13.82 0.55
CA PHE A 257 47.03 -13.12 1.81
C PHE A 257 46.23 -11.82 1.92
N VAL A 258 46.00 -11.12 0.80
CA VAL A 258 45.14 -9.94 0.75
C VAL A 258 43.69 -10.34 1.01
N ARG A 259 43.20 -11.41 0.37
CA ARG A 259 41.85 -11.95 0.60
C ARG A 259 41.63 -12.27 2.08
N LYS A 260 42.54 -13.04 2.69
CA LYS A 260 42.46 -13.38 4.12
C LYS A 260 42.55 -12.15 5.01
N HIS A 261 43.32 -11.13 4.62
CA HIS A 261 43.38 -9.86 5.36
C HIS A 261 42.06 -9.10 5.29
N ILE A 262 41.45 -8.97 4.12
CA ILE A 262 40.15 -8.29 3.94
C ILE A 262 39.06 -8.99 4.75
N LEU A 263 38.95 -10.33 4.65
CA LEU A 263 37.95 -11.10 5.39
C LEU A 263 38.08 -10.99 6.91
N ASN A 264 39.30 -10.87 7.45
CA ASN A 264 39.52 -10.84 8.90
C ASN A 264 39.62 -9.43 9.49
N LYS A 265 40.01 -8.42 8.71
CA LYS A 265 40.28 -7.06 9.21
C LYS A 265 39.30 -6.01 8.71
N HIS A 266 38.60 -6.28 7.61
CA HIS A 266 37.67 -5.34 6.97
C HIS A 266 36.27 -5.96 6.85
N GLN A 267 35.83 -6.68 7.89
CA GLN A 267 34.52 -7.32 7.92
C GLN A 267 33.38 -6.30 7.81
N ASP A 268 33.52 -5.14 8.46
CA ASP A 268 32.56 -4.03 8.36
C ASP A 268 32.32 -3.59 6.91
N LYS A 269 33.36 -3.62 6.07
CA LYS A 269 33.27 -3.28 4.65
C LYS A 269 32.62 -4.37 3.81
N ILE A 270 32.81 -5.64 4.18
CA ILE A 270 32.12 -6.76 3.53
C ILE A 270 30.63 -6.72 3.87
N ASP A 271 30.29 -6.44 5.12
CA ASP A 271 28.91 -6.34 5.56
C ASP A 271 28.20 -5.12 4.94
N GLU A 272 28.92 -4.03 4.67
CA GLU A 272 28.43 -2.89 3.88
C GLU A 272 28.08 -3.32 2.45
N VAL A 273 28.95 -4.08 1.78
CA VAL A 273 28.67 -4.63 0.44
C VAL A 273 27.46 -5.55 0.44
N LYS A 274 27.33 -6.46 1.42
CA LYS A 274 26.15 -7.32 1.57
C LYS A 274 24.87 -6.51 1.72
N LYS A 275 24.90 -5.47 2.56
CA LYS A 275 23.76 -4.56 2.74
C LYS A 275 23.39 -3.84 1.45
N GLU A 276 24.36 -3.39 0.65
CA GLU A 276 24.09 -2.78 -0.66
C GLU A 276 23.45 -3.75 -1.65
N VAL A 277 23.89 -5.02 -1.66
CA VAL A 277 23.29 -6.06 -2.49
C VAL A 277 21.83 -6.31 -2.09
N ILE A 278 21.58 -6.50 -0.79
CA ILE A 278 20.22 -6.70 -0.26
C ILE A 278 19.36 -5.47 -0.55
N TYR A 279 19.88 -4.26 -0.34
CA TYR A 279 19.18 -3.01 -0.63
C TYR A 279 18.77 -2.92 -2.11
N PHE A 280 19.70 -3.20 -3.02
CA PHE A 280 19.43 -3.18 -4.45
C PHE A 280 18.42 -4.25 -4.87
N ASN A 281 18.57 -5.47 -4.35
CA ASN A 281 17.66 -6.57 -4.65
C ASN A 281 16.26 -6.29 -4.12
N ASN A 282 16.10 -5.76 -2.91
CA ASN A 282 14.81 -5.37 -2.35
C ASN A 282 14.09 -4.34 -3.23
N TYR A 283 14.83 -3.37 -3.80
CA TYR A 283 14.27 -2.44 -4.78
C TYR A 283 13.80 -3.12 -6.07
N LEU A 284 14.51 -4.15 -6.56
CA LEU A 284 14.12 -4.90 -7.75
C LEU A 284 12.93 -5.83 -7.51
N TYR A 285 12.84 -6.44 -6.33
CA TYR A 285 11.75 -7.34 -5.95
C TYR A 285 10.42 -6.60 -5.72
N ASP A 286 10.41 -5.27 -5.57
CA ASP A 286 9.17 -4.50 -5.41
C ASP A 286 8.46 -4.30 -6.76
N PRO A 287 7.24 -4.87 -6.95
CA PRO A 287 6.46 -4.66 -8.18
C PRO A 287 6.04 -3.20 -8.37
N LYS A 288 5.90 -2.43 -7.28
CA LYS A 288 5.51 -1.02 -7.27
C LYS A 288 6.70 -0.10 -6.96
N ARG A 289 7.90 -0.51 -7.35
CA ARG A 289 9.12 0.27 -7.14
C ARG A 289 8.97 1.72 -7.66
N PRO A 290 9.45 2.73 -6.93
CA PRO A 290 9.38 4.13 -7.37
C PRO A 290 10.11 4.35 -8.70
N GLN A 291 9.41 4.89 -9.69
CA GLN A 291 9.97 5.25 -10.99
C GLN A 291 9.58 6.67 -11.36
N LEU A 292 10.40 7.31 -12.19
CA LEU A 292 10.02 8.60 -12.77
C LEU A 292 8.78 8.40 -13.64
N PRO A 293 7.83 9.36 -13.65
CA PRO A 293 6.73 9.33 -14.60
C PRO A 293 7.30 9.21 -16.02
N GLU A 294 6.75 8.30 -16.82
CA GLU A 294 7.21 8.12 -18.19
C GLU A 294 7.11 9.44 -18.96
N HIS A 295 8.23 9.87 -19.54
CA HIS A 295 8.23 11.04 -20.42
C HIS A 295 7.28 10.74 -21.60
N PRO A 296 6.41 11.68 -22.01
CA PRO A 296 5.41 11.44 -23.06
C PRO A 296 6.00 10.96 -24.40
N SER A 297 7.30 11.18 -24.62
CA SER A 297 8.07 10.71 -25.76
C SER A 297 8.37 9.20 -25.77
N ASN A 298 8.23 8.51 -24.63
CA ASN A 298 8.53 7.07 -24.49
C ASN A 298 7.29 6.18 -24.59
N ARG A 299 6.11 6.74 -24.89
CA ARG A 299 4.93 5.95 -25.18
C ARG A 299 5.16 5.19 -26.50
N PRO A 300 4.98 3.86 -26.54
CA PRO A 300 4.95 3.14 -27.80
C PRO A 300 3.77 3.66 -28.62
N GLY A 301 4.07 4.47 -29.64
CA GLY A 301 3.09 5.21 -30.44
C GLY A 301 3.39 6.71 -30.60
N ALA A 302 4.34 7.28 -29.86
CA ALA A 302 4.86 8.61 -30.15
C ALA A 302 5.79 8.53 -31.37
N THR A 303 5.27 8.80 -32.55
CA THR A 303 6.07 9.02 -33.76
C THR A 303 7.12 10.11 -33.48
N PRO A 304 8.40 9.90 -33.80
CA PRO A 304 9.38 10.97 -33.71
C PRO A 304 9.01 12.02 -34.74
N MET A 305 8.49 13.16 -34.29
CA MET A 305 8.22 14.29 -35.16
C MET A 305 9.57 14.86 -35.58
N GLY A 306 10.06 14.41 -36.74
CA GLY A 306 11.30 14.89 -37.33
C GLY A 306 11.23 16.38 -37.65
N PRO A 307 12.35 17.09 -37.63
CA PRO A 307 12.38 18.54 -37.81
C PRO A 307 12.35 18.88 -39.29
N ASN A 308 11.25 18.58 -39.99
CA ASN A 308 10.91 19.17 -41.29
C ASN A 308 9.59 18.60 -41.81
N ALA A 309 8.49 19.33 -41.59
CA ALA A 309 7.28 19.21 -42.40
C ALA A 309 6.49 20.51 -42.29
N SER A 310 7.00 21.54 -42.96
CA SER A 310 6.22 22.69 -43.41
C SER A 310 5.19 22.22 -44.45
N GLY A 311 3.91 22.19 -44.08
CA GLY A 311 2.81 21.90 -45.01
C GLY A 311 1.55 21.38 -44.31
N LEU A 312 0.78 22.28 -43.70
CA LEU A 312 -0.59 21.96 -43.25
C LEU A 312 -1.57 22.17 -44.41
N PRO A 313 -2.40 21.17 -44.80
CA PRO A 313 -3.64 21.44 -45.50
C PRO A 313 -4.74 21.69 -44.46
N LEU A 314 -5.43 22.82 -44.62
CA LEU A 314 -6.57 23.27 -43.83
C LEU A 314 -7.78 22.31 -44.05
N PRO A 315 -8.55 21.94 -43.01
CA PRO A 315 -9.76 21.14 -43.21
C PRO A 315 -10.95 22.01 -43.61
N THR A 316 -11.65 21.58 -44.66
CA THR A 316 -12.96 22.04 -45.11
C THR A 316 -14.07 21.70 -44.08
N PRO A 317 -14.99 22.62 -43.75
CA PRO A 317 -16.16 22.29 -42.94
C PRO A 317 -17.36 21.95 -43.85
N MET A 318 -18.02 20.81 -43.59
CA MET A 318 -19.30 20.45 -44.21
C MET A 318 -20.46 20.74 -43.26
N ALA A 319 -21.61 21.07 -43.86
CA ALA A 319 -22.72 21.85 -43.34
C ALA A 319 -23.58 21.24 -42.21
N ALA A 320 -24.07 22.13 -41.33
CA ALA A 320 -25.40 22.03 -40.72
C ALA A 320 -26.03 23.44 -40.57
N GLN A 321 -27.31 23.53 -40.91
CA GLN A 321 -28.18 24.72 -41.04
C GLN A 321 -28.86 25.11 -39.68
N PRO A 322 -29.71 26.16 -39.54
CA PRO A 322 -29.26 27.53 -39.18
C PRO A 322 -30.14 28.25 -38.11
N LEU A 323 -29.84 29.55 -37.87
CA LEU A 323 -30.69 30.64 -37.31
C LEU A 323 -30.84 30.69 -35.77
N LEU A 324 -30.72 31.81 -35.03
CA LEU A 324 -30.80 33.25 -35.32
C LEU A 324 -30.19 34.10 -34.18
N THR A 325 -29.97 35.39 -34.48
CA THR A 325 -29.64 36.54 -33.60
C THR A 325 -28.16 36.73 -33.20
N ARG A 326 -27.60 37.93 -33.06
CA ARG A 326 -27.69 39.29 -33.66
C ARG A 326 -26.69 40.12 -32.82
N THR A 327 -25.64 40.71 -33.40
CA THR A 327 -24.97 41.99 -33.00
C THR A 327 -23.61 42.20 -33.72
N PRO A 328 -23.12 43.46 -33.85
CA PRO A 328 -22.39 43.95 -35.04
C PRO A 328 -20.85 44.02 -34.92
N ILE A 329 -20.25 44.47 -36.02
CA ILE A 329 -18.90 44.24 -36.58
C ILE A 329 -17.89 45.36 -36.19
N TRP A 330 -16.59 45.10 -36.45
CA TRP A 330 -15.49 45.99 -36.96
C TRP A 330 -14.30 46.24 -36.00
N PRO A 331 -13.05 46.41 -36.51
CA PRO A 331 -12.24 45.40 -37.21
C PRO A 331 -10.80 45.28 -36.66
N SER A 332 -10.16 44.15 -36.96
CA SER A 332 -8.72 43.89 -36.78
C SER A 332 -7.87 44.77 -37.72
N MET A 333 -6.76 45.31 -37.21
CA MET A 333 -5.66 45.83 -38.03
C MET A 333 -4.50 44.84 -38.07
N SER A 334 -4.23 44.35 -39.27
CA SER A 334 -3.08 43.54 -39.65
C SER A 334 -1.89 44.42 -40.03
N VAL A 335 -0.67 44.07 -39.62
CA VAL A 335 0.57 44.51 -40.29
C VAL A 335 1.49 43.30 -40.49
N PRO A 336 1.99 43.05 -41.73
CA PRO A 336 2.83 41.90 -42.09
C PRO A 336 4.35 42.17 -41.95
N PRO A 337 5.22 41.16 -42.20
CA PRO A 337 6.54 41.02 -41.58
C PRO A 337 7.71 41.51 -42.47
N HIS A 338 8.88 41.71 -41.85
CA HIS A 338 10.14 41.76 -42.59
C HIS A 338 11.31 41.10 -41.87
N SER A 339 12.09 40.40 -42.68
CA SER A 339 13.17 39.44 -42.47
C SER A 339 14.57 40.06 -42.29
N GLY A 340 15.47 39.39 -41.55
CA GLY A 340 16.92 39.58 -41.64
C GLY A 340 17.75 38.71 -40.65
N PRO A 341 18.91 38.13 -41.02
CA PRO A 341 19.48 36.93 -40.36
C PRO A 341 20.84 37.21 -39.63
N PRO A 342 21.75 36.23 -39.35
CA PRO A 342 22.15 35.86 -37.97
C PRO A 342 23.62 36.20 -37.62
N GLY A 343 23.94 36.34 -36.32
CA GLY A 343 25.28 36.68 -35.84
C GLY A 343 25.75 35.92 -34.60
N TYR A 344 26.79 35.10 -34.82
CA TYR A 344 27.85 34.54 -33.96
C TYR A 344 27.93 34.83 -32.43
N TYR A 345 28.21 33.73 -31.69
CA TYR A 345 28.79 33.53 -30.34
C TYR A 345 29.99 34.46 -29.97
N PRO A 346 30.44 34.63 -28.69
CA PRO A 346 30.59 33.57 -27.67
C PRO A 346 30.50 33.90 -26.15
N ASN A 347 30.58 32.80 -25.39
CA ASN A 347 30.79 32.62 -23.95
C ASN A 347 31.69 33.65 -23.24
N GLN A 348 31.28 34.10 -22.04
CA GLN A 348 32.20 34.33 -20.91
C GLN A 348 31.47 34.50 -19.56
N PHE A 349 32.00 33.80 -18.55
CA PHE A 349 31.73 33.93 -17.12
C PHE A 349 31.73 35.40 -16.66
N HIS A 350 30.92 35.75 -15.64
CA HIS A 350 31.35 36.43 -14.40
C HIS A 350 30.17 36.70 -13.44
N GLN A 351 30.44 36.48 -12.15
CA GLN A 351 29.60 36.81 -11.00
C GLN A 351 29.35 38.32 -10.90
N VAL A 352 28.12 38.77 -10.57
CA VAL A 352 27.93 40.04 -9.84
C VAL A 352 26.67 39.97 -8.96
N ARG A 353 26.83 40.51 -7.75
CA ARG A 353 25.92 40.64 -6.62
C ARG A 353 24.88 41.79 -6.75
N HIS A 354 23.94 41.78 -5.79
CA HIS A 354 23.17 42.89 -5.17
C HIS A 354 21.75 43.17 -5.73
N PRO A 355 20.83 43.86 -5.00
CA PRO A 355 20.83 44.33 -3.60
C PRO A 355 19.53 44.05 -2.79
N ARG A 356 19.59 44.22 -1.45
CA ARG A 356 18.43 44.30 -0.53
C ARG A 356 17.84 45.73 -0.50
N PRO A 357 16.52 45.92 -0.30
CA PRO A 357 15.93 47.24 -0.04
C PRO A 357 15.97 47.61 1.47
N PRO A 358 15.84 48.91 1.80
CA PRO A 358 16.29 49.46 3.08
C PRO A 358 15.24 49.41 4.19
N PHE A 359 15.75 49.32 5.42
CA PHE A 359 15.02 49.52 6.68
C PHE A 359 14.70 51.01 6.88
N MET A 360 13.42 51.33 7.16
CA MET A 360 13.04 52.53 7.89
C MET A 360 12.67 52.14 9.33
N TYR A 361 13.35 52.77 10.28
CA TYR A 361 13.13 52.65 11.71
C TYR A 361 12.24 53.83 12.15
N GLN A 362 11.08 53.55 12.74
CA GLN A 362 10.40 54.51 13.60
C GLN A 362 10.05 53.80 14.90
N GLY A 363 10.76 54.18 15.96
CA GLY A 363 10.68 53.55 17.26
C GLY A 363 9.46 54.00 18.06
N VAL A 364 8.95 53.08 18.86
CA VAL A 364 8.23 53.38 20.11
C VAL A 364 8.74 52.36 21.15
N GLY A 365 9.23 52.88 22.27
CA GLY A 365 9.97 52.13 23.28
C GLY A 365 9.11 51.29 24.23
N GLY A 366 9.76 50.28 24.81
CA GLY A 366 9.32 49.50 25.97
C GLY A 366 10.54 48.90 26.69
N PRO A 367 10.51 48.70 28.03
CA PRO A 367 11.69 48.43 28.86
C PRO A 367 12.22 46.99 28.76
N PRO A 368 13.48 46.73 29.15
CA PRO A 368 14.20 45.50 28.81
C PRO A 368 13.81 44.36 29.76
N SER A 369 13.43 43.21 29.20
CA SER A 369 13.15 42.00 29.97
C SER A 369 14.04 40.84 29.51
N GLY A 370 15.02 40.48 30.37
CA GLY A 370 15.56 39.13 30.66
C GLY A 370 16.10 38.21 29.54
N PRO A 371 17.12 37.37 29.79
CA PRO A 371 17.62 36.41 28.82
C PRO A 371 16.63 35.26 28.61
N PHE A 372 16.35 34.93 27.34
CA PHE A 372 15.53 33.81 26.90
C PHE A 372 16.06 32.46 27.43
N HIS A 373 15.24 31.75 28.22
CA HIS A 373 15.44 30.33 28.50
C HIS A 373 14.89 29.48 27.34
N ARG A 374 15.71 28.58 26.81
CA ARG A 374 15.32 27.53 25.86
C ARG A 374 14.38 26.54 26.57
N PRO A 375 13.20 26.19 26.03
CA PRO A 375 12.38 25.15 26.64
C PRO A 375 12.99 23.79 26.29
N THR A 376 13.68 23.19 27.26
CA THR A 376 13.99 21.76 27.26
C THR A 376 12.70 21.00 27.53
N SER A 377 12.19 20.27 26.54
CA SER A 377 11.02 19.40 26.71
C SER A 377 11.38 18.17 27.53
N ASN A 378 11.33 18.30 28.86
CA ASN A 378 11.27 17.16 29.77
C ASN A 378 9.88 17.16 30.41
N ARG A 379 8.94 16.44 29.82
CA ARG A 379 7.60 16.25 30.39
C ARG A 379 7.68 15.06 31.36
N PRO A 380 7.40 15.22 32.66
CA PRO A 380 7.43 14.10 33.59
C PRO A 380 6.30 13.11 33.27
N LEU A 381 6.59 11.83 33.46
CA LEU A 381 5.66 10.71 33.34
C LEU A 381 4.49 10.93 34.33
N ARG A 382 3.26 10.99 33.84
CA ARG A 382 2.06 11.00 34.71
C ARG A 382 1.73 9.58 35.12
N SER A 383 1.77 9.29 36.42
CA SER A 383 1.18 8.08 36.99
C SER A 383 -0.34 8.17 36.96
N TYR A 384 -0.99 7.02 36.75
CA TYR A 384 -2.45 6.89 36.74
C TYR A 384 -3.01 7.14 38.15
N GLU A 385 -4.04 7.97 38.25
CA GLU A 385 -4.78 8.27 39.48
C GLU A 385 -6.22 7.81 39.24
N ASP A 386 -6.67 6.85 40.02
CA ASP A 386 -7.97 6.21 39.90
C ASP A 386 -9.06 7.14 40.42
N LEU A 387 -9.96 7.55 39.54
CA LEU A 387 -11.02 8.53 39.83
C LEU A 387 -12.11 7.97 40.75
N ASP A 388 -12.10 6.66 41.00
CA ASP A 388 -13.06 5.97 41.86
C ASP A 388 -12.50 5.64 43.25
N ALA A 389 -11.28 6.09 43.59
CA ALA A 389 -10.71 5.89 44.92
C ALA A 389 -11.45 6.77 45.97
N PRO A 390 -11.93 6.19 47.09
CA PRO A 390 -12.56 6.98 48.14
C PRO A 390 -11.55 7.93 48.78
N ASN A 391 -11.93 9.19 48.96
CA ASN A 391 -11.09 10.19 49.63
C ASN A 391 -10.75 9.72 51.05
N GLU A 392 -9.48 9.37 51.30
CA GLU A 392 -8.98 9.11 52.64
C GLU A 392 -8.98 10.45 53.43
N MET A 393 -9.69 10.46 54.57
CA MET A 393 -9.75 11.55 55.55
C MET A 393 -8.56 11.53 56.50
#